data_AF-E2JFD8-F1
#
_entry.id   AF-E2JFD8-F1
#
_cell.length_a   1.000
_cell.length_b   1.000
_cell.length_c   1.000
_cell.angle_alpha   90.00
_cell.angle_beta   90.00
_cell.angle_gamma   90.00
#
_symmetry.space_group_name_H-M   'P 1'
#
loop_
_entity.id
_entity.type
_entity.pdbx_description
1 polymer ?
#
loop_
_entity_poly.entity_id
_entity_poly.type
_entity_poly.pdbx_seq_one_letter_code
_entity_poly.pdbx_strand_id
1 'polypeptide(L)'
;MGIKIVSENKPNQLLEVIKREYSWLNILLITTSILSLALCGQLWQQKQFETMHWALPCALVLLSVFIFAIGSFAFFKDAFLQICNISWPSLKQILFKTLQVIFFTLFLILFVHAIDSYVIGKLTQFCVKIKNLLSK
;
A
#
# COMPACT_ATOMS: atom_id res chain seq x y z
N MET A 1 0.96 21.61 40.80
CA MET A 1 0.78 20.79 39.59
C MET A 1 1.57 21.44 38.46
N GLY A 2 2.78 20.95 38.19
CA GLY A 2 3.59 21.44 37.06
C GLY A 2 3.18 20.70 35.80
N ILE A 3 2.66 21.43 34.81
CA ILE A 3 2.36 20.88 33.48
C ILE A 3 3.70 20.55 32.83
N LYS A 4 4.08 19.27 32.81
CA LYS A 4 5.17 18.78 31.97
C LYS A 4 4.74 18.95 30.52
N ILE A 5 5.22 20.01 29.89
CA ILE A 5 5.19 20.16 28.44
C ILE A 5 6.08 19.04 27.89
N VAL A 6 5.45 17.95 27.46
CA VAL A 6 6.10 16.86 26.74
C VAL A 6 6.55 17.48 25.42
N SER A 7 7.85 17.75 25.31
CA SER A 7 8.44 18.27 24.09
C SER A 7 8.10 17.34 22.92
N GLU A 8 7.37 17.86 21.94
CA GLU A 8 7.00 17.22 20.67
C GLU A 8 8.18 16.95 19.71
N ASN A 9 9.42 16.92 20.20
CA ASN A 9 10.55 16.43 19.43
C ASN A 9 10.68 14.92 19.63
N LYS A 10 9.70 14.14 19.14
CA LYS A 10 9.98 12.73 18.85
C LYS A 10 10.94 12.72 17.66
N PRO A 11 12.19 12.28 17.81
CA PRO A 11 13.06 12.11 16.66
C PRO A 11 12.33 11.20 15.68
N ASN A 12 12.38 11.58 14.40
CA ASN A 12 11.69 10.89 13.34
C ASN A 12 12.19 9.44 13.31
N GLN A 13 11.39 8.51 13.85
CA GLN A 13 11.84 7.14 14.16
C GLN A 13 12.34 6.43 12.90
N LEU A 14 11.78 6.76 11.73
CA LEU A 14 12.25 6.29 10.43
C LEU A 14 13.69 6.74 10.14
N LEU A 15 14.02 8.00 10.42
CA LEU A 15 15.36 8.54 10.21
C LEU A 15 16.38 7.89 11.16
N GLU A 16 15.96 7.60 12.39
CA GLU A 16 16.80 6.97 13.40
C GLU A 16 17.06 5.49 13.10
N VAL A 17 16.06 4.76 12.61
CA VAL A 17 16.20 3.39 12.09
C VAL A 17 17.12 3.36 10.87
N ILE A 18 16.92 4.28 9.92
CA ILE A 18 17.76 4.40 8.72
C ILE A 18 19.22 4.69 9.12
N LYS A 19 19.47 5.62 10.04
CA LYS A 19 20.83 5.97 10.49
C LYS A 19 21.50 4.85 11.29
N ARG A 20 20.72 3.99 11.96
CA ARG A 20 21.23 2.91 12.82
C ARG A 20 21.51 1.62 12.07
N GLU A 21 20.69 1.27 11.07
CA GLU A 21 20.84 0.06 10.28
C GLU A 21 21.61 0.28 8.97
N TYR A 22 21.61 1.50 8.42
CA TYR A 22 22.28 1.78 7.16
C TYR A 22 23.55 2.58 7.33
N SER A 23 24.61 2.11 6.67
CA SER A 23 25.77 2.96 6.38
C SER A 23 25.31 4.14 5.53
N TRP A 24 25.75 5.35 5.88
CA TRP A 24 25.51 6.58 5.09
C TRP A 24 25.85 6.41 3.61
N LEU A 25 26.82 5.54 3.29
CA LEU A 25 27.19 5.19 1.92
C LEU A 25 26.06 4.49 1.17
N ASN A 26 25.31 3.59 1.81
CA ASN A 26 24.20 2.88 1.17
C ASN A 26 23.04 3.83 0.89
N ILE A 27 22.74 4.72 1.83
CA ILE A 27 21.72 5.77 1.66
C ILE A 27 22.11 6.68 0.50
N LEU A 28 23.38 7.09 0.43
CA LEU A 28 23.89 7.92 -0.66
C LEU A 28 23.78 7.19 -2.00
N LEU A 29 24.18 5.92 -2.08
CA LEU A 29 24.09 5.09 -3.30
C LEU A 29 22.64 4.92 -3.78
N ILE A 30 21.71 4.67 -2.86
CA ILE A 30 20.28 4.58 -3.20
C ILE A 30 19.79 5.94 -3.72
N THR A 31 20.11 7.03 -3.03
CA THR A 31 19.66 8.37 -3.42
C THR A 31 20.22 8.78 -4.78
N THR A 32 21.50 8.53 -5.04
CA THR A 32 22.12 8.81 -6.34
C THR A 32 21.53 7.95 -7.45
N SER A 33 21.22 6.68 -7.19
CA SER A 33 20.57 5.81 -8.16
C SER A 33 19.16 6.27 -8.54
N ILE A 34 18.37 6.74 -7.57
CA ILE A 34 17.01 7.27 -7.80
C ILE A 34 17.09 8.57 -8.60
N LEU A 35 17.99 9.49 -8.22
CA LEU A 35 18.19 10.75 -8.95
C LEU A 35 18.67 10.50 -10.39
N SER A 36 19.60 9.56 -10.58
CA SER A 36 20.07 9.15 -11.90
C SER A 36 18.94 8.61 -12.78
N LEU A 37 18.08 7.76 -12.21
CA LEU A 37 16.93 7.21 -12.93
C LEU A 37 15.90 8.30 -13.29
N ALA A 38 15.63 9.22 -12.35
CA ALA A 38 14.72 10.34 -12.55
C ALA A 38 15.22 11.29 -13.65
N LEU A 39 16.52 11.61 -13.64
CA LEU A 39 17.16 12.41 -14.69
C LEU A 39 17.08 11.70 -16.04
N CYS A 40 17.35 10.39 -16.10
CA CYS A 40 17.20 9.62 -17.33
C CYS A 40 15.76 9.64 -17.86
N GLY A 41 14.76 9.54 -16.97
CA GLY A 41 13.35 9.63 -17.32
C GLY A 41 12.94 11.01 -17.86
N GLN A 42 13.45 12.09 -17.27
CA GLN A 42 13.20 13.45 -17.77
C GLN A 42 13.87 13.70 -19.12
N LEU A 43 15.12 13.26 -19.27
CA LEU A 43 15.86 13.38 -20.52
C LEU A 43 15.19 12.59 -21.65
N TRP A 44 14.59 11.43 -21.35
CA TRP A 44 13.82 10.63 -22.31
C TRP A 44 12.58 11.34 -22.84
N GLN A 45 11.91 12.12 -21.99
CA GLN A 45 10.71 12.88 -22.40
C GLN A 45 11.06 14.08 -23.30
N GLN A 46 12.32 14.48 -23.35
CA GLN A 46 12.80 15.55 -24.19
C GLN A 46 13.07 15.02 -25.60
N LYS A 47 12.49 15.64 -26.64
CA LYS A 47 12.60 15.27 -28.08
C LYS A 47 14.02 15.07 -28.64
N GLN A 48 15.07 15.39 -27.87
CA GLN A 48 16.47 15.21 -28.24
C GLN A 48 16.96 13.76 -28.20
N PHE A 49 16.16 12.80 -27.72
CA PHE A 49 16.55 11.39 -27.68
C PHE A 49 16.29 10.59 -28.96
N GLU A 50 15.56 11.12 -29.95
CA GLU A 50 15.37 10.42 -31.23
C GLU A 50 16.69 10.26 -32.03
N THR A 51 17.70 11.08 -31.76
CA THR A 51 19.00 11.06 -32.45
C THR A 51 20.12 10.42 -31.64
N MET A 52 19.88 10.00 -30.40
CA MET A 52 20.92 9.47 -29.51
C MET A 52 20.97 7.93 -29.59
N HIS A 53 22.18 7.36 -29.65
CA HIS A 53 22.36 5.90 -29.61
C HIS A 53 21.83 5.33 -28.29
N TRP A 54 20.81 4.47 -28.39
CA TRP A 54 20.10 3.79 -27.29
C TRP A 54 21.00 3.00 -26.33
N ALA A 55 22.24 2.69 -26.72
CA ALA A 55 23.19 1.97 -25.87
C ALA A 55 23.55 2.74 -24.58
N LEU A 56 23.73 4.06 -24.69
CA LEU A 56 24.18 4.91 -23.57
C LEU A 56 23.11 5.09 -22.48
N PRO A 57 21.84 5.47 -22.79
CA PRO A 57 20.78 5.52 -21.77
C PRO A 57 20.49 4.13 -21.18
N CYS A 58 20.48 3.06 -21.98
CA CYS A 58 20.28 1.70 -21.47
C CYS A 58 21.38 1.27 -20.49
N ALA A 59 22.64 1.57 -20.79
CA ALA A 59 23.76 1.29 -19.88
C ALA A 59 23.64 2.08 -18.57
N LEU A 60 23.18 3.33 -18.63
CA LEU A 60 23.03 4.20 -17.47
C LEU A 60 21.86 3.77 -16.57
N VAL A 61 20.75 3.31 -17.17
CA VAL A 61 19.64 2.67 -16.43
C VAL A 61 20.09 1.38 -15.78
N LEU A 62 20.79 0.49 -16.52
CA LEU A 62 21.31 -0.76 -15.96
C LEU A 62 22.28 -0.52 -14.80
N LEU A 63 23.19 0.44 -14.93
CA LEU A 63 24.11 0.84 -13.87
C LEU A 63 23.35 1.36 -12.65
N SER A 64 22.32 2.18 -12.86
CA SER A 64 21.50 2.74 -11.77
C SER A 64 20.73 1.64 -11.03
N VAL A 65 20.15 0.68 -11.75
CA VAL A 65 19.47 -0.49 -11.16
C VAL A 65 20.46 -1.36 -10.38
N PHE A 66 21.68 -1.56 -10.91
CA PHE A 66 22.70 -2.35 -10.23
C PHE A 66 23.18 -1.69 -8.94
N ILE A 67 23.44 -0.38 -8.96
CA ILE A 67 23.80 0.40 -7.77
C ILE A 67 22.67 0.38 -6.74
N PHE A 68 21.43 0.53 -7.18
CA PHE A 68 20.25 0.44 -6.31
C PHE A 68 20.16 -0.94 -5.65
N ALA A 69 20.33 -2.02 -6.42
CA ALA A 69 20.29 -3.39 -5.92
C ALA A 69 21.37 -3.63 -4.86
N ILE A 70 22.60 -3.18 -5.08
CA ILE A 70 23.70 -3.30 -4.09
C ILE A 70 23.40 -2.46 -2.85
N GLY A 71 23.01 -1.20 -3.02
CA GLY A 71 22.75 -0.29 -1.90
C GLY A 71 21.58 -0.74 -1.02
N SER A 72 20.57 -1.37 -1.62
CA SER A 72 19.40 -1.92 -0.92
C SER A 72 19.55 -3.38 -0.48
N PHE A 73 20.60 -4.09 -0.91
CA PHE A 73 20.77 -5.52 -0.60
C PHE A 73 20.79 -5.81 0.91
N ALA A 74 21.51 -4.99 1.68
CA ALA A 74 21.57 -5.15 3.14
C ALA A 74 20.17 -5.06 3.76
N PHE A 75 19.35 -4.12 3.31
CA PHE A 75 17.97 -3.99 3.75
C PHE A 75 17.12 -5.20 3.38
N PHE A 76 17.17 -5.62 2.12
CA PHE A 76 16.39 -6.77 1.68
C PHE A 76 16.81 -8.05 2.41
N LYS A 77 18.10 -8.22 2.70
CA LYS A 77 18.60 -9.34 3.49
C LYS A 77 17.99 -9.33 4.90
N ASP A 78 18.05 -8.20 5.60
CA ASP A 78 17.56 -8.11 6.97
C ASP A 78 16.02 -8.21 7.02
N ALA A 79 15.33 -7.57 6.08
CA ALA A 79 13.88 -7.71 5.93
C ALA A 79 13.48 -9.16 5.61
N PHE A 80 14.23 -9.86 4.76
CA PHE A 80 13.96 -11.26 4.45
C PHE A 80 14.18 -12.16 5.67
N LEU A 81 15.24 -11.94 6.45
CA LEU A 81 15.45 -12.66 7.72
C LEU A 81 14.30 -12.41 8.70
N GLN A 82 13.82 -11.17 8.79
CA GLN A 82 12.65 -10.84 9.61
C GLN A 82 11.40 -11.56 9.11
N ILE A 83 11.15 -11.56 7.79
CA ILE A 83 10.00 -12.27 7.17
C ILE A 83 10.08 -13.78 7.37
N CYS A 84 11.28 -14.37 7.30
CA CYS A 84 11.50 -15.78 7.59
C CYS A 84 11.27 -16.13 9.06
N ASN A 85 11.52 -15.18 9.97
CA ASN A 85 11.24 -15.34 11.40
C ASN A 85 9.75 -15.14 11.74
N ILE A 86 8.94 -14.61 10.82
CA ILE A 86 7.48 -14.56 11.01
C ILE A 86 6.94 -15.98 10.97
N SER A 87 6.24 -16.39 12.02
CA SER A 87 5.47 -17.63 12.03
C SER A 87 4.29 -17.50 11.08
N TRP A 88 4.46 -17.99 9.86
CA TRP A 88 3.38 -17.98 8.87
C TRP A 88 2.21 -18.85 9.36
N PRO A 89 0.96 -18.36 9.19
CA PRO A 89 -0.21 -19.15 9.55
C PRO A 89 -0.21 -20.45 8.76
N SER A 90 -0.58 -21.55 9.43
CA SER A 90 -0.68 -22.84 8.74
C SER A 90 -1.71 -22.79 7.62
N LEU A 91 -1.54 -23.61 6.59
CA LEU A 91 -2.45 -23.67 5.44
C LEU A 91 -3.91 -23.94 5.89
N LYS A 92 -4.09 -24.76 6.93
CA LYS A 92 -5.40 -25.00 7.57
C LYS A 92 -5.99 -23.73 8.18
N GLN A 93 -5.17 -22.93 8.87
CA GLN A 93 -5.61 -21.68 9.48
C GLN A 93 -5.98 -20.65 8.42
N ILE A 94 -5.22 -20.55 7.33
CA ILE A 94 -5.55 -19.69 6.18
C ILE A 94 -6.91 -20.10 5.62
N LEU A 95 -7.10 -21.38 5.28
CA LEU A 95 -8.36 -21.87 4.73
C LEU A 95 -9.55 -21.61 5.67
N PHE A 96 -9.41 -21.90 6.96
CA PHE A 96 -10.47 -21.66 7.94
C PHE A 96 -10.83 -20.17 8.05
N LYS A 97 -9.82 -19.29 8.07
CA LYS A 97 -10.04 -17.84 8.13
C LYS A 97 -10.67 -17.29 6.86
N THR A 98 -10.24 -17.74 5.70
CA THR A 98 -10.87 -17.38 4.42
C THR A 98 -12.33 -17.81 4.38
N LEU A 99 -12.61 -19.05 4.77
CA LEU A 99 -13.97 -19.59 4.82
C LEU A 99 -14.83 -18.79 5.82
N GLN A 100 -14.30 -18.47 7.01
CA GLN A 100 -14.98 -17.63 8.00
C GLN A 100 -15.35 -16.25 7.42
N VAL A 101 -14.44 -15.60 6.69
CA VAL A 101 -14.71 -14.30 6.06
C VAL A 101 -15.79 -14.42 4.99
N ILE A 102 -15.76 -15.47 4.16
CA ILE A 102 -16.78 -15.72 3.13
C ILE A 102 -18.16 -15.89 3.79
N PHE A 103 -18.27 -16.75 4.81
CA PHE A 103 -19.54 -16.97 5.52
C PHE A 103 -20.08 -15.70 6.16
N PHE A 104 -19.22 -14.93 6.83
CA PHE A 104 -19.64 -13.67 7.45
C PHE A 104 -20.12 -12.66 6.42
N THR A 105 -19.41 -12.56 5.28
CA THR A 105 -19.78 -11.64 4.19
C THR A 105 -21.11 -12.04 3.57
N LEU A 106 -21.32 -13.34 3.30
CA LEU A 106 -22.59 -13.84 2.79
C LEU A 106 -23.75 -13.59 3.76
N PHE A 107 -23.53 -13.85 5.05
CA PHE A 107 -24.52 -13.55 6.08
C PHE A 107 -24.89 -12.06 6.09
N LEU A 108 -23.91 -11.17 6.01
CA LEU A 108 -24.14 -9.73 5.98
C LEU A 108 -24.96 -9.30 4.75
N ILE A 109 -24.62 -9.82 3.57
CA ILE A 109 -25.37 -9.55 2.33
C ILE A 109 -26.83 -9.98 2.47
N LEU A 110 -27.07 -11.21 2.95
CA LEU A 110 -28.42 -11.72 3.14
C LEU A 110 -29.20 -10.90 4.18
N PHE A 111 -28.53 -10.51 5.27
CA PHE A 111 -29.15 -9.71 6.33
C PHE A 111 -29.57 -8.33 5.82
N VAL A 112 -28.67 -7.63 5.11
CA VAL A 112 -28.98 -6.33 4.50
C VAL A 112 -30.12 -6.47 3.50
N HIS A 113 -30.06 -7.47 2.63
CA HIS A 113 -31.10 -7.69 1.63
C HIS A 113 -32.48 -7.99 2.25
N ALA A 114 -32.53 -8.75 3.35
CA ALA A 114 -33.76 -9.01 4.08
C ALA A 114 -34.35 -7.73 4.70
N ILE A 115 -33.51 -6.86 5.27
CA ILE A 115 -33.93 -5.57 5.82
C ILE A 115 -34.47 -4.68 4.69
N ASP A 116 -33.72 -4.54 3.60
CA ASP A 116 -34.14 -3.70 2.47
C ASP A 116 -35.49 -4.17 1.90
N SER A 117 -35.65 -5.48 1.70
CA SER A 117 -36.89 -6.06 1.21
C SER A 117 -38.06 -5.83 2.17
N TYR A 118 -37.83 -5.94 3.48
CA TYR A 118 -38.85 -5.68 4.50
C TYR A 118 -39.27 -4.20 4.52
N VAL A 119 -38.29 -3.29 4.49
CA VAL A 119 -38.54 -1.83 4.49
C VAL A 119 -39.28 -1.42 3.22
N ILE A 120 -38.81 -1.85 2.04
CA ILE A 120 -39.46 -1.56 0.76
C ILE A 120 -40.89 -2.11 0.77
N GLY A 121 -41.09 -3.36 1.21
CA GLY A 121 -42.42 -3.97 1.28
C GLY A 121 -43.39 -3.19 2.16
N LYS A 122 -42.95 -2.72 3.34
CA LYS A 122 -43.76 -1.85 4.22
C LYS A 122 -44.05 -0.50 3.59
N LEU A 123 -43.06 0.10 2.92
CA LEU A 123 -43.22 1.39 2.24
C LEU A 123 -44.24 1.28 1.08
N THR A 124 -44.16 0.21 0.29
CA THR A 124 -45.09 -0.05 -0.81
C THR A 124 -46.52 -0.24 -0.28
N GLN A 125 -46.70 -1.04 0.77
CA GLN A 125 -48.02 -1.21 1.40
C GLN A 125 -48.60 0.11 1.91
N PHE A 126 -47.76 0.96 2.51
CA PHE A 126 -48.17 2.28 2.98
C PHE A 126 -48.59 3.21 1.82
N CYS A 127 -47.79 3.27 0.74
CA CYS A 127 -48.13 4.05 -0.45
C CYS A 127 -49.44 3.59 -1.10
N VAL A 128 -49.66 2.27 -1.21
CA VAL A 128 -50.92 1.73 -1.75
C VAL A 128 -52.12 2.13 -0.87
N LYS A 129 -51.95 2.08 0.46
CA LYS A 129 -53.01 2.48 1.40
C LYS A 129 -53.36 3.97 1.29
N ILE A 130 -52.36 4.84 1.15
CA ILE A 130 -52.57 6.28 0.91
C ILE A 130 -53.28 6.52 -0.42
N LYS A 131 -52.83 5.89 -1.51
CA LYS A 131 -53.46 6.02 -2.83
C LYS A 131 -54.95 5.67 -2.80
N ASN A 132 -55.29 4.57 -2.12
CA ASN A 132 -56.69 4.13 -2.00
C ASN A 132 -57.55 5.07 -1.13
N LEU A 133 -56.95 5.78 -0.17
CA LEU A 133 -57.64 6.79 0.64
C LEU A 133 -57.91 8.08 -0.13
N LEU A 134 -56.99 8.50 -1.02
CA LEU A 134 -57.13 9.71 -1.83
C LEU A 134 -58.01 9.54 -3.07
N SER A 135 -58.32 8.30 -3.45
CA SER A 135 -59.15 7.98 -4.62
C SER A 135 -60.64 7.79 -4.29
N LYS A 136 -61.04 8.04 -3.04
CA LYS A 136 -62.43 8.11 -2.57
C LYS A 136 -62.81 9.55 -2.31
#